data_AF-A0A9Q0WMF2-F1
#
_entry.id   AF-A0A9Q0WMF2-F1
#
_cell.length_a   1.000
_cell.length_b   1.000
_cell.length_c   1.000
_cell.angle_alpha   90.00
_cell.angle_beta   90.00
_cell.angle_gamma   90.00
#
_symmetry.space_group_name_H-M   'P 1'
#
loop_
_entity.id
_entity.type
_entity.pdbx_description
1 polymer ?
#
loop_
_entity_poly.entity_id
_entity_poly.type
_entity_poly.pdbx_seq_one_letter_code
_entity_poly.pdbx_strand_id
1 'polypeptide(L)'
;MELSKVSDGFLDAADTLIIKAQVQKADRPFRCLDCLYRRELVRVYLTNVEQICRRFVEERRGKLVKLIEDKNRWSSFCAFWLGMDQNTRRRMSREKTDVIQKVVVKHFFIEKEVTSTLVMDSLYSGLKALEGQSKSKKGRAKLLDTEEMPAPIVCVEKNMFVLVDDVLLLLERAAIEPLPPKDEKGPQNRTKGWKFWRGLQQGFH
;
A
#
# COMPACT_ATOMS: atom_id res chain seq x y z
N MET A 1 18.32 29.25 -25.47
CA MET A 1 18.99 28.99 -24.18
C MET A 1 18.31 29.84 -23.12
N GLU A 2 17.39 29.28 -22.34
CA GLU A 2 16.80 29.97 -21.17
C GLU A 2 17.28 29.25 -19.91
N LEU A 3 18.49 29.57 -19.45
CA LEU A 3 19.03 29.13 -18.16
C LEU A 3 19.00 30.26 -17.10
N SER A 4 18.47 31.43 -17.43
CA SER A 4 18.62 32.66 -16.63
C SER A 4 17.43 33.00 -15.71
N LYS A 5 16.50 32.07 -15.45
CA LYS A 5 15.29 32.36 -14.66
C LYS A 5 15.12 31.53 -13.38
N VAL A 6 16.19 30.90 -12.89
CA VAL A 6 16.17 30.36 -11.51
C VAL A 6 16.76 31.43 -10.61
N SER A 7 15.89 32.29 -10.10
CA SER A 7 16.23 33.33 -9.13
C SER A 7 16.90 32.72 -7.90
N ASP A 8 17.94 33.39 -7.41
CA ASP A 8 18.81 33.18 -6.24
C ASP A 8 18.15 32.63 -4.94
N GLY A 9 16.81 32.63 -4.86
CA GLY A 9 16.05 32.05 -3.75
C GLY A 9 15.81 30.53 -3.81
N PHE A 10 16.19 29.85 -4.90
CA PHE A 10 16.06 28.39 -5.03
C PHE A 10 17.37 27.62 -4.89
N LEU A 11 18.51 28.30 -4.83
CA LEU A 11 19.81 27.68 -4.61
C LEU A 11 20.21 27.87 -3.14
N ASP A 12 20.77 26.84 -2.50
CA ASP A 12 21.38 27.00 -1.18
C ASP A 12 22.82 27.54 -1.29
N ALA A 13 23.45 27.76 -0.13
CA ALA A 13 24.84 28.25 -0.06
C ALA A 13 25.87 27.30 -0.69
N ALA A 14 25.46 26.12 -1.16
CA ALA A 14 26.27 25.14 -1.87
C ALA A 14 25.83 24.96 -3.34
N ASP A 15 25.13 25.94 -3.93
CA ASP A 15 24.59 25.90 -5.29
C ASP A 15 23.66 24.70 -5.56
N THR A 16 23.05 24.15 -4.52
CA THR A 16 22.09 23.04 -4.66
C THR A 16 20.68 23.60 -4.81
N LEU A 17 19.99 23.20 -5.89
CA LEU A 17 18.61 23.59 -6.15
C LEU A 17 17.66 22.95 -5.12
N ILE A 18 17.13 23.77 -4.20
CA ILE A 18 16.10 23.37 -3.23
C ILE A 18 14.71 23.68 -3.80
N ILE A 19 14.04 22.65 -4.29
CA ILE A 19 12.61 22.71 -4.64
C ILE A 19 11.79 22.36 -3.39
N LYS A 20 11.22 23.36 -2.72
CA LYS A 20 10.30 23.17 -1.59
C LYS A 20 8.86 23.06 -2.11
N ALA A 21 8.30 21.85 -2.08
CA ALA A 21 6.87 21.65 -2.31
C ALA A 21 6.14 21.52 -0.97
N GLN A 22 5.31 22.51 -0.63
CA GLN A 22 4.45 22.44 0.56
C GLN A 22 3.07 21.93 0.15
N VAL A 23 2.78 20.68 0.49
CA VAL A 23 1.48 20.07 0.18
C VAL A 23 0.54 20.31 1.37
N GLN A 24 -0.47 21.15 1.16
CA GLN A 24 -1.57 21.29 2.12
C GLN A 24 -2.45 20.04 2.06
N LYS A 25 -2.99 19.63 3.22
CA LYS A 25 -3.86 18.45 3.35
C LYS A 25 -5.21 18.68 2.65
N ALA A 26 -5.24 18.49 1.33
CA ALA A 26 -6.45 18.19 0.59
C ALA A 26 -6.60 16.67 0.49
N ASP A 27 -7.81 16.19 0.19
CA ASP A 27 -8.18 14.78 0.02
C ASP A 27 -7.24 14.00 -0.93
N ARG A 28 -6.37 14.68 -1.70
CA ARG A 28 -5.29 14.08 -2.51
C ARG A 28 -4.01 14.94 -2.48
N PRO A 29 -2.86 14.42 -2.00
CA PRO A 29 -1.62 15.19 -1.87
C PRO A 29 -1.03 15.70 -3.20
N PHE A 30 -1.24 14.97 -4.31
CA PHE A 30 -0.51 15.24 -5.56
C PHE A 30 -1.32 15.93 -6.65
N ARG A 31 -2.60 16.25 -6.44
CA ARG A 31 -3.42 16.89 -7.50
C ARG A 31 -2.90 18.26 -7.94
N CYS A 32 -2.20 18.97 -7.06
CA CYS A 32 -1.65 20.29 -7.34
C CYS A 32 -0.34 20.27 -8.14
N LEU A 33 0.29 19.09 -8.32
CA LEU A 33 1.51 18.98 -9.11
C LEU A 33 1.19 18.78 -10.60
N ASP A 34 2.00 19.41 -11.45
CA ASP A 34 1.95 19.18 -12.90
C ASP A 34 2.12 17.69 -13.24
N CYS A 35 1.49 17.24 -14.33
CA CYS A 35 1.49 15.83 -14.71
C CYS A 35 2.89 15.31 -15.07
N LEU A 36 3.73 16.14 -15.69
CA LEU A 36 5.11 15.78 -16.03
C LEU A 36 5.97 15.68 -14.77
N TYR A 37 5.77 16.61 -13.83
CA TYR A 37 6.49 16.61 -12.56
C TYR A 37 6.15 15.38 -11.70
N ARG A 38 4.86 15.03 -11.60
CA ARG A 38 4.43 13.79 -10.93
C ARG A 38 5.05 12.55 -11.55
N ARG A 39 5.05 12.46 -12.87
CA ARG A 39 5.64 11.33 -13.59
C ARG A 39 7.13 11.20 -13.28
N GLU A 40 7.83 12.32 -13.22
CA GLU A 40 9.26 12.34 -12.94
C GLU A 40 9.57 11.98 -11.48
N LEU A 41 8.79 12.47 -10.53
CA LEU A 41 8.89 12.06 -9.12
C LEU A 41 8.71 10.55 -8.97
N VAL A 42 7.67 9.98 -9.58
CA VAL A 42 7.47 8.53 -9.55
C VAL A 42 8.65 7.82 -10.20
N ARG A 43 9.09 8.25 -11.39
CA ARG A 43 10.22 7.63 -12.10
C ARG A 43 11.49 7.56 -11.25
N VAL A 44 11.79 8.60 -10.49
CA VAL A 44 13.00 8.69 -9.67
C VAL A 44 12.87 7.93 -8.34
N TYR A 45 11.72 8.03 -7.68
CA TYR A 45 11.54 7.54 -6.31
C TYR A 45 10.78 6.21 -6.19
N LEU A 46 10.19 5.68 -7.27
CA LEU A 46 9.41 4.44 -7.24
C LEU A 46 10.20 3.28 -6.61
N THR A 47 11.45 3.08 -7.02
CA THR A 47 12.29 2.02 -6.47
C THR A 47 12.47 2.16 -4.95
N ASN A 48 12.60 3.39 -4.44
CA ASN A 48 12.73 3.64 -3.00
C ASN A 48 11.41 3.34 -2.27
N VAL A 49 10.29 3.80 -2.84
CA VAL A 49 8.94 3.52 -2.33
C VAL A 49 8.70 2.00 -2.24
N GLU A 50 9.02 1.28 -3.31
CA GLU A 50 8.89 -0.18 -3.37
C GLU A 50 9.75 -0.89 -2.35
N GLN A 51 11.01 -0.47 -2.17
CA GLN A 51 11.90 -1.04 -1.17
C GLN A 51 11.38 -0.81 0.25
N ILE A 52 10.89 0.39 0.57
CA ILE A 52 10.33 0.71 1.89
C ILE A 52 9.08 -0.14 2.17
N CYS A 53 8.14 -0.19 1.23
CA CYS A 53 6.93 -0.99 1.38
C CYS A 53 7.25 -2.49 1.48
N ARG A 54 8.20 -2.99 0.68
CA ARG A 54 8.62 -4.39 0.72
C ARG A 54 9.24 -4.75 2.06
N ARG A 55 10.20 -3.96 2.56
CA ARG A 55 10.83 -4.19 3.87
C ARG A 55 9.78 -4.23 4.99
N PHE A 56 8.81 -3.32 4.97
CA PHE A 56 7.72 -3.33 5.95
C PHE A 56 6.91 -4.64 5.90
N VAL A 57 6.52 -5.09 4.70
CA VAL A 57 5.74 -6.32 4.54
C VAL A 57 6.57 -7.55 4.95
N GLU A 58 7.84 -7.61 4.57
CA GLU A 58 8.75 -8.69 4.97
C GLU A 58 8.95 -8.76 6.48
N GLU A 59 9.09 -7.60 7.16
CA GLU A 59 9.20 -7.55 8.62
C GLU A 59 7.94 -8.09 9.31
N ARG A 60 6.76 -7.72 8.81
CA ARG A 60 5.47 -8.19 9.35
C ARG A 60 5.25 -9.67 9.06
N ARG A 61 5.57 -10.12 7.85
CA ARG A 61 5.53 -11.54 7.44
C ARG A 61 6.49 -12.37 8.27
N GLY A 62 7.71 -11.91 8.53
CA GLY A 62 8.68 -12.61 9.36
C GLY A 62 8.19 -12.82 10.80
N LYS A 63 7.50 -11.84 11.39
CA LYS A 63 6.86 -11.99 12.70
C LYS A 63 5.74 -13.03 12.68
N LEU A 64 4.96 -13.07 11.60
CA LEU A 64 3.89 -14.03 11.42
C LEU A 64 4.41 -15.47 11.22
N VAL A 65 5.45 -15.64 10.40
CA VAL A 65 6.11 -16.94 10.18
C VAL A 65 6.64 -17.48 11.51
N LYS A 66 7.34 -16.65 12.31
CA LYS A 66 7.82 -17.04 13.64
C LYS A 66 6.69 -17.47 14.58
N LEU A 67 5.52 -16.85 14.48
CA LEU A 67 4.34 -17.25 15.28
C LEU A 67 3.82 -18.62 14.86
N ILE A 68 3.77 -18.90 13.57
CA ILE A 68 3.26 -20.18 13.01
C ILE A 68 4.25 -21.32 13.27
N GLU A 69 5.55 -21.06 13.18
CA GLU A 69 6.60 -22.05 13.45
C GLU A 69 6.65 -22.48 14.93
N ASP A 70 6.32 -21.58 15.86
CA ASP A 70 6.15 -21.91 17.27
C ASP A 70 4.84 -22.70 17.47
N LYS A 71 4.93 -24.03 17.37
CA LYS A 71 3.79 -24.94 17.49
C LYS A 71 2.96 -24.72 18.76
N ASN A 72 3.58 -24.37 19.88
CA ASN A 72 2.88 -24.17 21.14
C ASN A 72 2.05 -22.88 21.10
N ARG A 73 2.67 -21.78 20.66
CA ARG A 73 1.97 -20.49 20.51
C ARG A 73 0.91 -20.54 19.42
N TRP A 74 1.21 -21.15 18.28
CA TRP A 74 0.27 -21.31 17.18
C TRP A 74 -0.93 -22.16 17.59
N SER A 75 -0.72 -23.34 18.18
CA SER A 75 -1.83 -24.20 18.63
C SER A 75 -2.69 -23.53 19.69
N SER A 76 -2.08 -22.81 20.63
CA SER A 76 -2.79 -22.03 21.63
C SER A 76 -3.64 -20.91 20.99
N PHE A 77 -3.07 -20.19 20.02
CA PHE A 77 -3.81 -19.17 19.27
C PHE A 77 -4.97 -19.76 18.45
N CYS A 78 -4.76 -20.90 17.78
CA CYS A 78 -5.80 -21.60 17.04
C CYS A 78 -6.93 -22.07 17.97
N ALA A 79 -6.60 -22.66 19.11
CA ALA A 79 -7.58 -23.08 20.12
C ALA A 79 -8.36 -21.88 20.67
N PHE A 80 -7.66 -20.78 20.97
CA PHE A 80 -8.27 -19.52 21.38
C PHE A 80 -9.25 -19.02 20.31
N TRP A 81 -8.81 -18.89 19.05
CA TRP A 81 -9.63 -18.37 17.96
C TRP A 81 -10.86 -19.24 17.68
N LEU A 82 -10.69 -20.57 17.67
CA LEU A 82 -11.78 -21.52 17.45
C LEU A 82 -12.76 -21.59 18.63
N GLY A 83 -12.28 -21.37 19.86
CA GLY A 83 -13.10 -21.35 21.07
C GLY A 83 -13.95 -20.08 21.23
N MET A 84 -13.66 -19.01 20.49
CA MET A 84 -14.45 -17.77 20.52
C MET A 84 -15.77 -17.92 19.79
N ASP A 85 -16.81 -17.21 20.24
CA ASP A 85 -18.07 -17.14 19.50
C ASP A 85 -17.92 -16.32 18.21
N GLN A 86 -18.87 -16.53 17.29
CA GLN A 86 -18.83 -15.90 15.96
C GLN A 86 -18.95 -14.37 16.01
N ASN A 87 -19.66 -13.80 16.99
CA ASN A 87 -19.81 -12.34 17.10
C ASN A 87 -18.51 -11.70 17.58
N THR A 88 -17.81 -12.33 18.52
CA THR A 88 -16.50 -11.84 18.99
C THR A 88 -15.46 -11.97 17.88
N ARG A 89 -15.43 -13.09 17.14
CA ARG A 89 -14.55 -13.23 15.96
C ARG A 89 -14.82 -12.14 14.91
N ARG A 90 -16.09 -11.87 14.59
CA ARG A 90 -16.49 -10.79 13.69
C ARG A 90 -16.07 -9.41 14.17
N ARG A 91 -16.04 -9.17 15.49
CA ARG A 91 -15.56 -7.89 16.05
C ARG A 91 -14.04 -7.78 15.93
N MET A 92 -13.31 -8.86 16.24
CA MET A 92 -11.85 -8.90 16.20
C MET A 92 -11.28 -8.88 14.78
N SER A 93 -12.04 -9.34 13.79
CA SER A 93 -11.63 -9.35 12.38
C SER A 93 -11.88 -8.02 11.65
N ARG A 94 -12.24 -6.96 12.39
CA ARG A 94 -12.61 -5.66 11.87
C ARG A 94 -11.89 -4.54 12.59
N GLU A 95 -11.41 -3.55 11.84
CA GLU A 95 -10.79 -2.36 12.41
C GLU A 95 -11.22 -1.11 11.65
N LYS A 96 -11.35 0.01 12.34
CA LYS A 96 -11.74 1.26 11.67
C LYS A 96 -10.63 1.75 10.74
N THR A 97 -11.03 2.32 9.60
CA THR A 97 -10.10 2.81 8.58
C THR A 97 -9.17 3.89 9.11
N ASP A 98 -9.64 4.80 9.96
CA ASP A 98 -8.83 5.86 10.56
C ASP A 98 -7.76 5.32 11.53
N VAL A 99 -8.06 4.24 12.26
CA VAL A 99 -7.11 3.56 13.14
C VAL A 99 -5.97 2.95 12.33
N ILE A 100 -6.29 2.22 11.26
CA ILE A 100 -5.30 1.63 10.36
C ILE A 100 -4.47 2.72 9.68
N GLN A 101 -5.11 3.75 9.12
CA GLN A 101 -4.42 4.88 8.50
C GLN A 101 -3.45 5.56 9.47
N LYS A 102 -3.85 5.76 10.74
CA LYS A 102 -2.99 6.37 11.76
C LYS A 102 -1.72 5.55 12.02
N VAL A 103 -1.83 4.22 12.10
CA VAL A 103 -0.67 3.33 12.28
C VAL A 103 0.26 3.39 11.08
N VAL A 104 -0.31 3.40 9.87
CA VAL A 104 0.44 3.47 8.62
C VAL A 104 1.16 4.81 8.46
N VAL A 105 0.47 5.94 8.70
CA VAL A 105 1.07 7.28 8.71
C VAL A 105 2.22 7.32 9.71
N LYS A 106 2.03 6.81 10.93
CA LYS A 106 3.09 6.78 11.94
C LYS A 106 4.33 6.01 11.49
N HIS A 107 4.15 5.00 10.65
CA HIS A 107 5.25 4.15 10.20
C HIS A 107 6.01 4.73 9.01
N PHE A 108 5.30 5.32 8.05
CA PHE A 108 5.89 5.74 6.78
C PHE A 108 6.10 7.25 6.65
N PHE A 109 5.43 8.08 7.46
CA PHE A 109 5.52 9.52 7.33
C PHE A 109 6.80 10.04 7.98
N ILE A 110 7.66 10.60 7.14
CA ILE A 110 8.85 11.33 7.54
C ILE A 110 8.70 12.74 6.95
N GLU A 111 8.79 13.75 7.81
CA GLU A 111 8.59 15.13 7.41
C GLU A 111 9.62 15.54 6.36
N LYS A 112 9.18 16.29 5.32
CA LYS A 112 10.01 16.78 4.22
C LYS A 112 10.66 15.71 3.36
N GLU A 113 10.25 14.44 3.50
CA GLU A 113 10.72 13.38 2.62
C GLU A 113 9.75 13.18 1.44
N VAL A 114 10.26 13.31 0.21
CA VAL A 114 9.47 13.11 -1.01
C VAL A 114 8.95 11.67 -1.08
N THR A 115 9.78 10.69 -0.70
CA THR A 115 9.41 9.27 -0.65
C THR A 115 8.23 9.00 0.27
N SER A 116 8.19 9.62 1.46
CA SER A 116 7.10 9.44 2.42
C SER A 116 5.78 9.96 1.87
N THR A 117 5.82 11.10 1.16
CA THR A 117 4.65 11.68 0.49
C THR A 117 4.13 10.73 -0.60
N LEU A 118 5.01 10.17 -1.43
CA LEU A 118 4.64 9.19 -2.47
C LEU A 118 4.05 7.91 -1.88
N VAL A 119 4.61 7.40 -0.78
CA VAL A 119 4.04 6.26 -0.03
C VAL A 119 2.62 6.59 0.42
N MET A 120 2.40 7.77 1.01
CA MET A 120 1.09 8.20 1.50
C MET A 120 0.03 8.30 0.40
N ASP A 121 0.37 8.83 -0.78
CA ASP A 121 -0.57 8.91 -1.91
C ASP A 121 -0.89 7.54 -2.52
N SER A 122 0.12 6.66 -2.57
CA SER A 122 -0.08 5.28 -3.01
C SER A 122 -1.03 4.52 -2.09
N LEU A 123 -0.88 4.69 -0.77
CA LEU A 123 -1.75 4.12 0.24
C LEU A 123 -3.18 4.65 0.12
N TYR A 124 -3.34 5.95 -0.09
CA TYR A 124 -4.64 6.57 -0.31
C TYR A 124 -5.32 6.00 -1.58
N SER A 125 -4.60 5.92 -2.69
CA SER A 125 -5.10 5.37 -3.95
C SER A 125 -5.47 3.88 -3.82
N GLY A 126 -4.65 3.09 -3.13
CA GLY A 126 -4.95 1.69 -2.81
C GLY A 126 -6.21 1.54 -1.95
N LEU A 127 -6.39 2.40 -0.96
CA LEU A 127 -7.58 2.41 -0.11
C LEU A 127 -8.86 2.75 -0.91
N LYS A 128 -8.78 3.72 -1.82
CA LYS A 128 -9.90 4.03 -2.74
C LYS A 128 -10.21 2.88 -3.69
N ALA A 129 -9.22 2.12 -4.13
CA ALA A 129 -9.46 0.91 -4.92
C ALA A 129 -10.20 -0.17 -4.12
N LEU A 130 -9.85 -0.36 -2.85
CA LEU A 130 -10.54 -1.30 -1.95
C LEU A 130 -12.00 -0.89 -1.67
N GLU A 131 -12.25 0.41 -1.47
CA GLU A 131 -13.62 0.96 -1.33
C GLU A 131 -14.46 0.79 -2.62
N GLY A 132 -13.84 0.86 -3.80
CA GLY A 132 -14.51 0.64 -5.09
C GLY A 132 -14.93 -0.82 -5.31
N GLN A 133 -14.09 -1.76 -4.88
CA GLN A 133 -14.37 -3.20 -5.01
C GLN A 133 -15.55 -3.66 -4.15
N SER A 134 -15.71 -3.13 -2.92
CA SER A 134 -16.83 -3.52 -2.05
C SER A 134 -18.19 -3.08 -2.58
N LYS A 135 -18.25 -1.99 -3.37
CA LYS A 135 -19.47 -1.51 -4.03
C LYS A 135 -19.85 -2.34 -5.28
N SER A 136 -18.87 -2.87 -6.01
CA SER A 136 -19.08 -3.63 -7.25
C SER A 136 -19.47 -5.11 -7.02
N LYS A 137 -19.16 -5.68 -5.84
CA LYS A 137 -19.52 -7.07 -5.49
C LYS A 137 -21.03 -7.36 -5.46
N LYS A 138 -21.90 -6.35 -5.54
CA LYS A 138 -23.37 -6.55 -5.61
C LYS A 138 -23.90 -6.93 -6.99
N GLY A 139 -23.05 -7.11 -8.02
CA GLY A 139 -23.54 -7.30 -9.40
C GLY A 139 -22.72 -8.15 -10.37
N ARG A 140 -21.73 -8.94 -9.95
CA ARG A 140 -20.92 -9.73 -10.91
C ARG A 140 -21.21 -11.22 -10.84
N ALA A 141 -22.34 -11.61 -11.44
CA ALA A 141 -22.46 -12.92 -12.06
C ALA A 141 -21.62 -12.90 -13.36
N LYS A 142 -20.68 -13.84 -13.44
CA LYS A 142 -20.00 -14.38 -14.65
C LYS A 142 -19.45 -13.38 -15.68
N LEU A 143 -18.13 -13.24 -15.72
CA LEU A 143 -17.37 -13.27 -16.99
C LEU A 143 -15.93 -13.66 -16.68
N LEU A 144 -15.58 -14.89 -17.08
CA LEU A 144 -14.26 -15.49 -17.03
C LEU A 144 -13.35 -14.83 -18.08
N ASP A 145 -12.15 -14.45 -17.66
CA ASP A 145 -10.87 -14.38 -18.40
C ASP A 145 -10.00 -13.26 -17.85
N THR A 146 -9.34 -13.49 -16.71
CA THR A 146 -8.09 -12.78 -16.40
C THR A 146 -7.36 -13.50 -15.26
N GLU A 147 -6.23 -14.13 -15.57
CA GLU A 147 -5.07 -14.39 -14.69
C GLU A 147 -5.40 -14.36 -13.18
N GLU A 148 -5.67 -15.56 -12.64
CA GLU A 148 -6.14 -15.88 -11.28
C GLU A 148 -5.55 -14.93 -10.23
N MET A 149 -6.27 -13.84 -9.95
CA MET A 149 -5.81 -12.86 -8.97
C MET A 149 -6.09 -13.46 -7.59
N PRO A 150 -5.10 -13.51 -6.68
CA PRO A 150 -5.29 -14.10 -5.36
C PRO A 150 -6.48 -13.42 -4.67
N ALA A 151 -7.35 -14.20 -4.03
CA ALA A 151 -8.53 -13.66 -3.36
C ALA A 151 -8.13 -12.55 -2.37
N PRO A 152 -8.86 -11.42 -2.29
CA PRO A 152 -8.49 -10.32 -1.42
C PRO A 152 -8.52 -10.75 0.05
N ILE A 153 -7.46 -10.43 0.81
CA ILE A 153 -7.37 -10.72 2.25
C ILE A 153 -8.28 -9.79 3.06
N VAL A 154 -8.43 -8.54 2.60
CA VAL A 154 -9.17 -7.48 3.29
C VAL A 154 -10.13 -6.78 2.34
N CYS A 155 -11.32 -6.42 2.82
CA CYS A 155 -12.24 -5.48 2.16
C CYS A 155 -12.51 -4.26 3.05
N VAL A 156 -13.02 -3.18 2.44
CA VAL A 156 -13.45 -1.98 3.17
C VAL A 156 -14.98 -1.89 3.15
N GLU A 157 -15.60 -2.01 4.31
CA GLU A 157 -17.05 -1.92 4.53
C GLU A 157 -17.36 -0.81 5.53
N LYS A 158 -18.18 0.18 5.14
CA LYS A 158 -18.64 1.27 6.04
C LYS A 158 -17.51 1.89 6.88
N ASN A 159 -16.37 2.20 6.25
CA ASN A 159 -15.18 2.77 6.91
C ASN A 159 -14.49 1.82 7.92
N MET A 160 -14.61 0.51 7.71
CA MET A 160 -13.89 -0.52 8.44
C MET A 160 -13.18 -1.45 7.47
N PHE A 161 -11.94 -1.81 7.78
CA PHE A 161 -11.25 -2.93 7.19
C PHE A 161 -11.81 -4.22 7.79
N VAL A 162 -12.14 -5.18 6.95
CA VAL A 162 -12.71 -6.48 7.34
C VAL A 162 -11.93 -7.58 6.66
N LEU A 163 -11.49 -8.58 7.43
CA LEU A 163 -10.90 -9.80 6.87
C LEU A 163 -12.00 -10.62 6.16
N VAL A 164 -11.74 -11.02 4.91
CA VAL A 164 -12.77 -11.52 3.97
C VAL A 164 -13.10 -13.00 4.18
N ASP A 165 -12.28 -13.72 4.94
CA ASP A 165 -12.36 -15.18 5.12
C ASP A 165 -11.96 -15.57 6.56
N ASP A 166 -11.84 -16.87 6.82
CA ASP A 166 -11.31 -17.38 8.09
C ASP A 166 -9.92 -16.82 8.39
N VAL A 167 -9.76 -16.27 9.59
CA VAL A 167 -8.54 -15.57 9.98
C VAL A 167 -7.33 -16.49 10.03
N LEU A 168 -7.49 -17.76 10.43
CA LEU A 168 -6.37 -18.71 10.46
C LEU A 168 -5.87 -18.97 9.04
N LEU A 169 -6.79 -19.23 8.10
CA LEU A 169 -6.46 -19.42 6.68
C LEU A 169 -5.78 -18.18 6.08
N LEU A 170 -6.27 -16.98 6.42
CA LEU A 170 -5.66 -15.73 5.94
C LEU A 170 -4.25 -15.50 6.50
N LEU A 171 -4.01 -15.88 7.76
CA LEU A 171 -2.69 -15.77 8.39
C LEU A 171 -1.70 -16.76 7.79
N GLU A 172 -2.09 -18.02 7.61
CA GLU A 172 -1.26 -19.03 6.96
C GLU A 172 -0.92 -18.62 5.52
N ARG A 173 -1.92 -18.14 4.78
CA ARG A 173 -1.73 -17.63 3.43
C ARG A 173 -0.78 -16.43 3.40
N ALA A 174 -0.96 -15.45 4.28
CA ALA A 174 -0.08 -14.28 4.35
C ALA A 174 1.37 -14.65 4.73
N ALA A 175 1.57 -15.78 5.41
CA ALA A 175 2.89 -16.29 5.79
C ALA A 175 3.58 -17.08 4.67
N ILE A 176 2.84 -17.67 3.73
CA ILE A 176 3.39 -18.54 2.68
C ILE A 176 3.44 -17.82 1.33
N GLU A 177 2.44 -17.01 1.01
CA GLU A 177 2.30 -16.35 -0.30
C GLU A 177 3.57 -15.54 -0.63
N PRO A 178 4.20 -15.79 -1.80
CA PRO A 178 5.40 -15.09 -2.18
C PRO A 178 5.08 -13.63 -2.48
N LEU A 179 5.95 -12.72 -2.02
CA LEU A 179 5.87 -11.33 -2.43
C LEU A 179 6.20 -11.21 -3.92
N PRO A 180 5.58 -10.26 -4.64
CA PRO A 180 5.89 -10.04 -6.05
C PRO A 180 7.42 -9.84 -6.23
N PRO A 181 8.00 -10.40 -7.32
CA PRO A 181 9.44 -10.42 -7.52
C PRO A 181 10.04 -9.01 -7.45
N LYS A 182 11.31 -8.94 -7.04
CA LYS A 182 12.08 -7.69 -7.13
C LYS A 182 12.40 -7.50 -8.60
N ASP A 183 11.96 -6.40 -9.21
CA ASP A 183 12.47 -6.01 -10.53
C ASP A 183 13.94 -5.60 -10.35
N GLU A 184 14.83 -6.57 -10.29
CA GLU A 184 16.27 -6.33 -10.35
C GLU A 184 16.62 -6.05 -11.82
N LYS A 185 16.55 -4.77 -12.19
CA LYS A 185 17.14 -4.17 -13.40
C LYS A 185 16.94 -4.97 -14.70
N GLY A 186 15.85 -4.70 -15.41
CA GLY A 186 15.68 -5.04 -16.83
C GLY A 186 15.14 -3.85 -17.62
N PRO A 187 15.52 -3.69 -18.91
CA PRO A 187 15.09 -2.55 -19.71
C PRO A 187 13.56 -2.56 -19.83
N GLN A 188 13.00 -1.41 -19.53
CA GLN A 188 11.61 -0.99 -19.54
C GLN A 188 10.79 -1.59 -20.71
N ASN A 189 10.36 -2.84 -20.56
CA ASN A 189 9.41 -3.49 -21.45
C ASN A 189 8.18 -3.92 -20.66
N ARG A 190 7.27 -2.95 -20.59
CA ARG A 190 5.81 -3.04 -20.69
C ARG A 190 5.17 -4.42 -20.41
N THR A 191 4.24 -4.37 -19.47
CA THR A 191 2.92 -5.06 -19.45
C THR A 191 2.74 -6.39 -18.73
N LYS A 192 3.61 -6.84 -17.82
CA LYS A 192 3.30 -8.05 -17.02
C LYS A 192 3.75 -7.91 -15.56
N GLY A 193 2.82 -8.09 -14.63
CA GLY A 193 3.11 -8.32 -13.21
C GLY A 193 2.70 -7.24 -12.19
N TRP A 194 2.01 -6.16 -12.57
CA TRP A 194 1.82 -5.01 -11.67
C TRP A 194 0.36 -4.91 -11.23
N LYS A 195 -0.03 -5.68 -10.20
CA LYS A 195 -1.39 -5.66 -9.62
C LYS A 195 -1.47 -4.89 -8.29
N PHE A 196 -0.42 -4.91 -7.47
CA PHE A 196 -0.38 -4.15 -6.21
C PHE A 196 -0.28 -2.62 -6.43
N TRP A 197 0.47 -2.20 -7.46
CA TRP A 197 0.70 -0.79 -7.80
C TRP A 197 -0.11 -0.28 -8.99
N ARG A 198 -1.00 -1.11 -9.56
CA ARG A 198 -1.90 -0.67 -10.64
C ARG A 198 -2.76 0.53 -10.21
N GLY A 199 -2.99 0.69 -8.91
CA GLY A 199 -3.61 1.86 -8.31
C GLY A 199 -2.80 3.16 -8.38
N LEU A 200 -1.45 3.12 -8.32
CA LEU A 200 -0.66 4.31 -8.71
C LEU A 200 -0.90 4.58 -10.19
N GLN A 201 -0.65 3.60 -11.03
CA GLN A 201 -0.63 3.83 -12.47
C GLN A 201 -2.00 4.27 -13.03
N GLN A 202 -3.12 3.83 -12.43
CA GLN A 202 -4.47 4.26 -12.78
C GLN A 202 -4.95 5.50 -12.02
N GLY A 203 -4.38 5.81 -10.84
CA GLY A 203 -4.66 7.04 -10.10
C GLY A 203 -3.93 8.28 -10.64
N PHE A 204 -2.90 8.06 -11.48
CA PHE A 204 -2.11 9.09 -12.16
C PHE A 204 -2.52 9.36 -13.62
N HIS A 205 -3.53 8.64 -14.15
CA HIS A 205 -4.17 8.96 -15.43
C HIS A 205 -5.39 9.86 -15.26
#